data_AF-A0A1I0GDV8-F1
#
_entry.id   AF-A0A1I0GDV8-F1
#
_cell.length_a   1.000
_cell.length_b   1.000
_cell.length_c   1.000
_cell.angle_alpha   90.00
_cell.angle_beta   90.00
_cell.angle_gamma   90.00
#
_symmetry.space_group_name_H-M   'P 1'
#
loop_
_entity.id
_entity.type
_entity.pdbx_description
1 polymer ?
#
loop_
_entity_poly.entity_id
_entity_poly.type
_entity_poly.pdbx_seq_one_letter_code
_entity_poly.pdbx_strand_id
1 'polypeptide(L)'
;MERFEINNEEHELKITLDSVKYLNGLYEGGAFMLIQKAISGDIDTYVSIVYAGLFHTEKGFKRKDVEKAIEDGIANENIDLDLINRTSYGVVAESFFYKKTLDKMFKNDPDAKKQIEALMK
;
A
#
# COMPACT_ATOMS: atom_id res chain seq x y z
N MET A 1 -4.60 6.88 -8.93
CA MET A 1 -3.21 6.69 -8.48
C MET A 1 -3.11 7.38 -7.14
N GLU A 2 -2.75 6.62 -6.13
CA GLU A 2 -2.73 7.07 -4.75
C GLU A 2 -1.59 8.05 -4.51
N ARG A 3 -1.82 8.99 -3.60
CA ARG A 3 -0.89 10.06 -3.26
C ARG A 3 -0.66 10.11 -1.77
N PHE A 4 0.52 10.54 -1.37
CA PHE A 4 0.89 10.69 0.03
C PHE A 4 1.64 12.00 0.22
N GLU A 5 1.25 12.74 1.25
CA GLU A 5 1.92 13.98 1.63
C GLU A 5 3.03 13.69 2.64
N ILE A 6 4.24 14.16 2.33
CA ILE A 6 5.40 14.10 3.23
C ILE A 6 6.22 15.37 3.05
N ASN A 7 6.69 15.95 4.16
CA ASN A 7 7.40 17.23 4.16
C ASN A 7 6.63 18.38 3.48
N ASN A 8 5.29 18.40 3.61
CA ASN A 8 4.38 19.36 2.96
C ASN A 8 4.37 19.29 1.41
N GLU A 9 4.82 18.18 0.84
CA GLU A 9 4.79 17.94 -0.60
C GLU A 9 4.05 16.63 -0.89
N GLU A 10 3.13 16.70 -1.85
CA GLU A 10 2.33 15.55 -2.27
C GLU A 10 3.07 14.73 -3.33
N HIS A 11 3.14 13.42 -3.12
CA HIS A 11 3.85 12.48 -3.97
C HIS A 11 2.95 11.35 -4.45
N GLU A 12 3.04 11.02 -5.75
CA GLU A 12 2.46 9.78 -6.27
C GLU A 12 3.13 8.58 -5.61
N LEU A 13 2.35 7.59 -5.20
CA LEU A 13 2.85 6.30 -4.75
C LEU A 13 2.88 5.32 -5.91
N LYS A 14 4.07 4.78 -6.23
CA LYS A 14 4.28 3.91 -7.37
C LYS A 14 5.18 2.73 -7.06
N ILE A 15 4.73 1.54 -7.45
CA ILE A 15 5.53 0.31 -7.37
C ILE A 15 6.54 0.25 -8.51
N THR A 16 7.83 0.17 -8.17
CA THR A 16 8.94 -0.10 -9.08
C THR A 16 9.53 -1.50 -8.80
N LEU A 17 10.56 -1.90 -9.55
CA LEU A 17 11.29 -3.15 -9.27
C LEU A 17 11.86 -3.17 -7.84
N ASP A 18 12.40 -2.05 -7.37
CA ASP A 18 12.98 -1.97 -6.03
C ASP A 18 11.90 -1.99 -4.95
N SER A 19 10.74 -1.37 -5.21
CA SER A 19 9.56 -1.52 -4.34
C SER A 19 9.15 -2.98 -4.22
N VAL A 20 9.08 -3.72 -5.34
CA VAL A 20 8.71 -5.14 -5.35
C VAL A 20 9.70 -5.99 -4.56
N LYS A 21 11.01 -5.81 -4.78
CA LYS A 21 12.06 -6.56 -4.06
C LYS A 21 11.97 -6.32 -2.56
N TYR A 22 11.81 -5.06 -2.16
CA TYR A 22 11.66 -4.69 -0.77
C TYR A 22 10.40 -5.31 -0.16
N LEU A 23 9.22 -5.04 -0.73
CA LEU A 23 7.93 -5.46 -0.18
C LEU A 23 7.77 -6.98 -0.12
N ASN A 24 8.18 -7.70 -1.16
CA ASN A 24 8.10 -9.17 -1.16
C ASN A 24 9.09 -9.80 -0.18
N GLY A 25 10.15 -9.09 0.20
CA GLY A 25 11.14 -9.56 1.17
C GLY A 25 10.72 -9.40 2.62
N LEU A 26 9.65 -8.64 2.91
CA LEU A 26 9.21 -8.36 4.28
C LEU A 26 8.43 -9.50 4.93
N TYR A 27 7.83 -10.41 4.15
CA TYR A 27 6.87 -11.38 4.66
C TYR A 27 7.19 -12.80 4.22
N GLU A 28 7.09 -13.75 5.15
CA GLU A 28 7.01 -15.16 4.82
C GLU A 28 5.73 -15.41 3.99
N GLY A 29 5.89 -15.94 2.77
CA GLY A 29 4.82 -16.02 1.76
C GLY A 29 4.85 -14.92 0.68
N GLY A 30 5.79 -13.98 0.78
CA GLY A 30 6.11 -12.99 -0.24
C GLY A 30 4.90 -12.18 -0.71
N ALA A 31 4.68 -12.13 -2.03
CA ALA A 31 3.63 -11.35 -2.65
C ALA A 31 2.20 -11.70 -2.16
N PHE A 32 1.94 -12.96 -1.80
CA PHE A 32 0.62 -13.38 -1.36
C PHE A 32 0.27 -12.76 0.00
N MET A 33 1.20 -12.83 0.95
CA MET A 33 1.04 -12.25 2.29
C MET A 33 0.95 -10.73 2.23
N LEU A 34 1.77 -10.09 1.38
CA LEU A 34 1.70 -8.64 1.13
C LEU A 34 0.30 -8.21 0.69
N ILE A 35 -0.30 -8.91 -0.28
CA ILE A 35 -1.64 -8.58 -0.78
C ILE A 35 -2.69 -8.71 0.33
N GLN A 36 -2.64 -9.79 1.13
CA GLN A 36 -3.60 -10.00 2.22
C GLN A 36 -3.52 -8.87 3.26
N LYS A 37 -2.30 -8.50 3.67
CA LYS A 37 -2.08 -7.41 4.63
C LYS A 37 -2.49 -6.04 4.09
N ALA A 38 -2.29 -5.80 2.81
CA ALA A 38 -2.75 -4.57 2.14
C ALA A 38 -4.29 -4.47 2.14
N ILE A 39 -5.00 -5.59 1.93
CA ILE A 39 -6.46 -5.64 1.98
C ILE A 39 -6.99 -5.46 3.41
N SER A 40 -6.29 -5.98 4.41
CA SER A 40 -6.74 -5.92 5.80
C SER A 40 -6.43 -4.61 6.52
N GLY A 41 -5.76 -3.65 5.87
CA GLY A 41 -5.40 -2.37 6.47
C GLY A 41 -4.32 -2.47 7.55
N ASP A 42 -3.39 -3.42 7.40
CA ASP A 42 -2.30 -3.60 8.36
C ASP A 42 -1.38 -2.37 8.39
N ILE A 43 -1.30 -1.68 9.54
CA ILE A 43 -0.61 -0.38 9.65
C ILE A 43 0.89 -0.46 9.33
N ASP A 44 1.58 -1.52 9.78
CA ASP A 44 3.02 -1.71 9.51
C ASP A 44 3.28 -1.96 8.02
N THR A 45 2.34 -2.67 7.38
CA THR A 45 2.35 -2.86 5.94
C THR A 45 2.07 -1.56 5.21
N TYR A 46 1.13 -0.73 5.68
CA TYR A 46 0.84 0.58 5.10
C TYR A 46 2.07 1.49 5.10
N VAL A 47 2.78 1.60 6.24
CA VAL A 47 4.07 2.32 6.33
C VAL A 47 5.04 1.81 5.27
N SER A 48 5.17 0.49 5.15
CA SER A 48 6.09 -0.15 4.20
C SER A 48 5.69 0.11 2.75
N ILE A 49 4.39 0.12 2.44
CA ILE A 49 3.84 0.42 1.12
C ILE A 49 4.10 1.87 0.74
N VAL A 50 3.81 2.82 1.62
CA VAL A 50 4.07 4.25 1.37
C VAL A 50 5.57 4.47 1.16
N TYR A 51 6.41 3.93 2.04
CA TYR A 51 7.86 4.05 1.91
C TYR A 51 8.38 3.50 0.58
N ALA A 52 8.00 2.26 0.23
CA ALA A 52 8.39 1.64 -1.03
C ALA A 52 7.81 2.36 -2.25
N GLY A 53 6.61 2.92 -2.11
CA GLY A 53 5.90 3.70 -3.11
C GLY A 53 6.56 5.04 -3.43
N LEU A 54 7.45 5.53 -2.56
CA LEU A 54 8.21 6.77 -2.75
C LEU A 54 9.59 6.54 -3.39
N PHE A 55 10.04 5.30 -3.58
CA PHE A 55 11.38 5.00 -4.12
C PHE A 55 11.65 5.63 -5.49
N HIS A 56 10.60 5.81 -6.32
CA HIS A 56 10.73 6.43 -7.64
C HIS A 56 11.01 7.93 -7.61
N THR A 57 10.81 8.61 -6.48
CA THR A 57 10.93 10.07 -6.39
C THR A 57 12.39 10.55 -6.39
N GLU A 58 13.37 9.65 -6.21
CA GLU A 58 14.81 9.96 -6.05
C GLU A 58 15.14 10.93 -4.91
N LYS A 59 14.16 11.33 -4.09
CA LYS A 59 14.33 12.28 -2.97
C LYS A 59 15.02 11.67 -1.74
N GLY A 60 15.17 10.35 -1.71
CA GLY A 60 15.89 9.66 -0.64
C GLY A 60 15.22 9.76 0.74
N PHE A 61 13.89 9.80 0.80
CA PHE A 61 13.14 9.76 2.05
C PHE A 61 13.61 8.60 2.93
N LYS A 62 13.70 8.82 4.25
CA LYS A 62 13.99 7.74 5.20
C LYS A 62 12.67 7.15 5.68
N ARG A 63 12.67 5.86 6.00
CA ARG A 63 11.49 5.18 6.56
C ARG A 63 10.91 5.90 7.77
N LYS A 64 11.77 6.39 8.68
CA LYS A 64 11.36 7.17 9.85
C LYS A 64 10.60 8.46 9.52
N ASP A 65 10.87 9.07 8.36
CA ASP A 65 10.22 10.32 7.96
C ASP A 65 8.78 10.01 7.50
N VAL A 66 8.60 8.85 6.85
CA VAL A 66 7.28 8.31 6.49
C VAL A 66 6.49 7.90 7.73
N GLU A 67 7.11 7.17 8.66
CA GLU A 67 6.48 6.79 9.93
C GLU A 67 5.97 8.02 10.69
N LYS A 68 6.81 9.06 10.80
CA LYS A 68 6.41 10.31 11.42
C LYS A 68 5.25 11.01 10.68
N ALA A 69 5.29 11.09 9.36
CA ALA A 69 4.20 11.69 8.59
C ALA A 69 2.87 10.93 8.79
N ILE A 70 2.93 9.60 8.91
CA ILE A 70 1.75 8.77 9.19
C ILE A 70 1.26 9.00 10.63
N GLU A 71 2.16 9.04 11.61
CA GLU A 71 1.84 9.31 13.01
C GLU A 71 1.17 10.68 13.18
N ASP A 72 1.77 11.73 12.59
CA ASP A 72 1.22 13.09 12.58
C ASP A 72 -0.16 13.10 11.85
N GLY A 73 -0.31 12.35 10.77
CA GLY A 73 -1.56 12.22 10.04
C GLY A 73 -2.68 11.56 10.85
N ILE A 74 -2.37 10.51 11.61
CA ILE A 74 -3.33 9.85 12.51
C ILE A 74 -3.70 10.76 13.68
N ALA A 75 -2.70 11.41 14.30
CA ALA A 75 -2.93 12.32 15.44
C ALA A 75 -3.81 13.53 15.07
N ASN A 76 -3.74 13.98 13.82
CA ASN A 76 -4.56 15.06 13.28
C ASN A 76 -5.84 14.56 12.56
N GLU A 77 -6.18 13.27 12.68
CA GLU A 77 -7.38 12.66 12.06
C GLU A 77 -7.42 12.76 10.52
N ASN A 78 -6.28 13.01 9.86
CA ASN A 78 -6.17 13.06 8.40
C ASN A 78 -5.95 11.67 7.78
N ILE A 79 -5.43 10.72 8.57
CA ILE A 79 -5.24 9.32 8.17
C ILE A 79 -6.09 8.45 9.08
N ASP A 80 -7.10 7.82 8.50
CA ASP A 80 -7.94 6.83 9.15
C ASP A 80 -7.77 5.45 8.49
N LEU A 81 -8.51 4.47 8.99
CA LEU A 81 -8.47 3.11 8.45
C LEU A 81 -8.99 3.03 7.01
N ASP A 82 -9.93 3.90 6.62
CA ASP A 82 -10.47 3.93 5.25
C ASP A 82 -9.39 4.35 4.25
N LEU A 83 -8.68 5.45 4.57
CA LEU A 83 -7.56 5.91 3.75
C LEU A 83 -6.44 4.86 3.67
N ILE A 84 -6.08 4.24 4.79
CA ILE A 84 -5.06 3.18 4.84
C ILE A 84 -5.45 2.04 3.90
N ASN A 85 -6.69 1.57 3.98
CA ASN A 85 -7.24 0.49 3.18
C ASN A 85 -7.20 0.83 1.69
N ARG A 86 -7.78 1.97 1.32
CA ARG A 86 -7.84 2.44 -0.07
C ARG A 86 -6.46 2.64 -0.67
N THR A 87 -5.56 3.31 0.06
CA THR A 87 -4.21 3.57 -0.43
C THR A 87 -3.41 2.27 -0.55
N SER A 88 -3.47 1.37 0.44
CA SER A 88 -2.79 0.08 0.36
C SER A 88 -3.30 -0.76 -0.81
N TYR A 89 -4.61 -0.79 -1.01
CA TYR A 89 -5.25 -1.50 -2.11
C TYR A 89 -4.86 -0.90 -3.46
N GLY A 90 -4.97 0.41 -3.64
CA GLY A 90 -4.63 1.11 -4.89
C GLY A 90 -3.16 1.00 -5.27
N VAL A 91 -2.25 1.05 -4.29
CA VAL A 91 -0.80 0.95 -4.56
C VAL A 91 -0.37 -0.50 -4.83
N VAL A 92 -0.89 -1.47 -4.07
CA VAL A 92 -0.47 -2.88 -4.17
C VAL A 92 -1.41 -3.67 -5.06
N ALA A 93 -2.66 -3.83 -4.64
CA ALA A 93 -3.62 -4.76 -5.23
C ALA A 93 -4.00 -4.38 -6.68
N GLU A 94 -4.10 -3.08 -6.98
CA GLU A 94 -4.35 -2.58 -8.34
C GLU A 94 -3.09 -2.44 -9.19
N SER A 95 -1.90 -2.62 -8.62
CA SER A 95 -0.66 -2.52 -9.38
C SER A 95 -0.62 -3.55 -10.51
N PHE A 96 -0.01 -3.17 -11.63
CA PHE A 96 0.21 -4.09 -12.75
C PHE A 96 0.90 -5.40 -12.32
N PHE A 97 1.78 -5.31 -11.32
CA PHE A 97 2.59 -6.43 -10.86
C PHE A 97 1.78 -7.45 -10.03
N TYR A 98 0.94 -6.97 -9.10
CA TYR A 98 0.23 -7.85 -8.16
C TYR A 98 -1.21 -8.19 -8.56
N LYS A 99 -1.88 -7.37 -9.40
CA LYS A 99 -3.31 -7.54 -9.73
C LYS A 99 -3.68 -8.94 -10.24
N LYS A 100 -2.81 -9.57 -11.04
CA LYS A 100 -3.06 -10.93 -11.55
C LYS A 100 -3.01 -11.99 -10.46
N THR A 101 -2.23 -11.76 -9.41
CA THR A 101 -2.16 -12.66 -8.25
C THR A 101 -3.42 -12.49 -7.40
N LEU A 102 -3.88 -11.25 -7.22
CA LEU A 102 -5.16 -10.96 -6.58
C LEU A 102 -6.32 -11.65 -7.32
N ASP A 103 -6.39 -11.50 -8.64
CA ASP A 103 -7.43 -12.14 -9.47
C ASP A 103 -7.44 -13.67 -9.30
N LYS A 104 -6.26 -14.28 -9.17
CA LYS A 104 -6.12 -15.72 -8.92
C LYS A 104 -6.58 -16.11 -7.51
N MET A 105 -6.29 -15.28 -6.50
CA MET A 105 -6.70 -15.50 -5.11
C MET A 105 -8.22 -15.62 -4.99
N PHE A 106 -8.95 -14.79 -5.73
CA PHE A 106 -10.41 -14.75 -5.71
C PHE A 106 -11.08 -15.48 -6.89
N LYS A 107 -10.33 -16.29 -7.65
CA LYS A 107 -10.87 -16.97 -8.84
C LYS A 107 -12.11 -17.83 -8.52
N ASN A 108 -12.12 -18.46 -7.36
CA ASN A 108 -13.20 -19.33 -6.91
C ASN A 108 -14.25 -18.60 -6.05
N ASP A 109 -14.03 -17.32 -5.75
CA ASP A 109 -14.98 -16.46 -5.03
C ASP A 109 -14.99 -15.03 -5.61
N PRO A 110 -15.54 -14.84 -6.82
CA PRO A 110 -15.55 -13.54 -7.48
C PRO A 110 -16.41 -12.49 -6.75
N ASP A 111 -17.40 -12.91 -5.97
CA ASP A 111 -18.28 -11.99 -5.25
C ASP A 111 -17.58 -11.43 -4.00
N ALA A 112 -16.77 -12.24 -3.29
CA ALA A 112 -15.88 -11.70 -2.26
C ALA A 112 -14.92 -10.64 -2.82
N LYS A 113 -14.38 -10.85 -4.03
CA LYS A 113 -13.52 -9.84 -4.68
C LYS A 113 -14.25 -8.52 -4.89
N LYS A 114 -15.47 -8.56 -5.44
CA LYS A 114 -16.27 -7.36 -5.71
C LYS A 114 -16.62 -6.63 -4.42
N GLN A 115 -16.92 -7.36 -3.35
CA GLN A 115 -17.22 -6.76 -2.05
C GLN A 115 -16.00 -6.02 -1.49
N ILE A 116 -14.81 -6.64 -1.55
CA ILE A 116 -13.56 -5.98 -1.16
C ILE A 116 -13.32 -4.76 -2.05
N GLU A 117 -13.40 -4.89 -3.38
CA GLU A 117 -13.23 -3.77 -4.31
C GLU A 117 -14.23 -2.62 -4.08
N ALA A 118 -15.44 -2.91 -3.57
CA ALA A 118 -16.44 -1.90 -3.24
C ALA A 118 -16.17 -1.20 -1.90
N LEU A 119 -15.50 -1.88 -0.96
CA LEU A 119 -15.07 -1.30 0.32
C LEU A 119 -13.80 -0.44 0.18
N MET A 120 -13.04 -0.63 -0.90
CA MET A 120 -11.76 0.03 -1.16
C MET A 120 -11.88 1.18 -2.17
N LYS A 121 -13.11 1.58 -2.55
CA LYS A 121 -13.43 2.66 -3.50
C LYS A 121 -14.19 3.77 -2.80
#